data_AF-A0A1E4FLY0-F1
#
_entry.id   AF-A0A1E4FLY0-F1
#
_cell.length_a   1.000
_cell.length_b   1.000
_cell.length_c   1.000
_cell.angle_alpha   90.00
_cell.angle_beta   90.00
_cell.angle_gamma   90.00
#
_symmetry.space_group_name_H-M   'P 1'
#
loop_
_entity.id
_entity.type
_entity.pdbx_description
1 polymer ?
#
loop_
_entity_poly.entity_id
_entity_poly.type
_entity_poly.pdbx_seq_one_letter_code
_entity_poly.pdbx_strand_id
1 'polypeptide(L)'
;MAAEHRLRPKYACRLAGGEDRIVKAPAPDLLIAGGIPTEALLAQVAVSKYADRLPLYRREEIYARYRVELDRSLMAQWMAGSASSSSR
;
A
#
# COMPACT_ATOMS: atom_id res chain seq x y z
N MET A 1 16.42 -16.59 -8.69
CA MET A 1 15.95 -15.43 -7.92
C MET A 1 14.97 -15.92 -6.88
N ALA A 2 15.47 -16.22 -5.68
CA ALA A 2 14.62 -16.66 -4.58
C ALA A 2 13.89 -15.43 -4.02
N ALA A 3 12.56 -15.43 -4.09
CA ALA A 3 11.77 -14.46 -3.34
C ALA A 3 12.04 -14.71 -1.85
N GLU A 4 12.58 -13.72 -1.15
CA GLU A 4 12.69 -13.74 0.30
C GLU A 4 11.28 -13.91 0.88
N HIS A 5 11.01 -15.12 1.36
CA HIS A 5 9.75 -15.44 2.00
C HIS A 5 9.74 -14.66 3.31
N ARG A 6 9.01 -13.54 3.38
CA ARG A 6 8.83 -12.77 4.62
C ARG A 6 8.05 -13.64 5.62
N LEU A 7 8.77 -14.45 6.37
CA LEU A 7 8.21 -15.31 7.41
C LEU A 7 7.66 -14.41 8.52
N ARG A 8 6.37 -14.54 8.81
CA ARG A 8 5.75 -13.90 9.98
C ARG A 8 5.99 -14.80 11.20
N PRO A 9 6.95 -14.48 12.11
CA PRO A 9 7.22 -15.32 13.27
C PRO A 9 5.97 -15.43 14.15
N LYS A 10 5.70 -16.64 14.64
CA LYS A 10 4.62 -16.93 15.59
C LYS A 10 5.26 -17.18 16.94
N TYR A 11 4.87 -16.43 17.96
CA TYR A 11 5.40 -16.58 19.31
C TYR A 11 4.39 -17.34 20.17
N ALA A 12 4.85 -18.29 20.99
CA ALA A 12 4.02 -18.93 22.02
C ALA A 12 4.30 -18.24 23.35
N CYS A 13 3.26 -17.70 23.99
CA CYS A 13 3.33 -17.15 25.34
C CYS A 13 2.61 -18.11 26.29
N ARG A 14 3.30 -18.53 27.36
CA ARG A 14 2.71 -19.30 28.45
C ARG A 14 2.12 -18.33 29.46
N LEU A 15 0.82 -18.38 29.68
CA LEU A 15 0.17 -17.58 30.72
C LEU A 15 0.35 -18.25 32.08
N ALA A 16 0.34 -17.46 33.15
CA ALA A 16 0.63 -17.92 34.52
C ALA A 16 -0.34 -19.01 35.07
N GLY A 17 -1.39 -19.37 34.33
CA GLY A 17 -2.33 -20.46 34.62
C GLY A 17 -2.06 -21.79 33.87
N GLY A 18 -0.95 -21.92 33.16
CA GLY A 18 -0.54 -23.19 32.53
C GLY A 18 -1.08 -23.45 31.12
N GLU A 19 -1.78 -22.49 30.52
CA GLU A 19 -2.21 -22.56 29.12
C GLU A 19 -1.25 -21.79 28.20
N ASP A 20 -0.85 -22.42 27.08
CA ASP A 20 0.05 -21.86 26.07
C ASP A 20 -0.76 -21.22 24.91
N ARG A 21 -0.53 -19.94 24.61
CA ARG A 21 -1.22 -19.21 23.52
C ARG A 21 -0.24 -18.70 22.47
N ILE A 22 -0.56 -18.92 21.19
CA ILE A 22 0.22 -18.40 20.06
C ILE A 22 -0.24 -16.98 19.72
N VAL A 23 0.66 -15.99 19.87
CA VAL A 23 0.44 -14.58 19.53
C VAL A 23 1.18 -14.23 18.24
N LYS A 24 0.45 -13.64 17.29
CA LYS A 24 0.99 -13.04 16.08
C LYS A 24 0.73 -11.53 16.12
N ALA A 25 1.70 -10.74 15.68
CA ALA A 25 1.48 -9.31 15.48
C ALA A 25 0.39 -9.08 14.41
N PRO A 26 -0.58 -8.17 14.62
CA PRO A 26 -1.57 -7.81 13.59
C PRO A 26 -0.88 -7.40 12.28
N ALA A 27 -1.43 -7.82 11.13
CA ALA A 27 -1.01 -7.32 9.83
C ALA A 27 -1.68 -5.97 9.59
N PRO A 28 -0.94 -4.87 9.35
CA PRO A 28 -1.58 -3.60 9.06
C PRO A 28 -2.26 -3.66 7.68
N ASP A 29 -3.41 -3.00 7.55
CA ASP A 29 -4.22 -3.03 6.33
C ASP A 29 -3.46 -2.45 5.13
N LEU A 30 -3.56 -3.14 3.99
CA LEU A 30 -2.95 -2.72 2.72
C LEU A 30 -3.96 -2.92 1.60
N LEU A 31 -4.73 -1.87 1.37
CA LEU A 31 -5.65 -1.75 0.23
C LEU A 31 -5.25 -0.59 -0.70
N ILE A 32 -4.12 0.04 -0.39
CA ILE A 32 -3.66 1.39 -0.75
C ILE A 32 -4.60 2.50 -0.27
N ALA A 33 -4.37 2.92 0.97
CA ALA A 33 -4.49 4.32 1.37
C ALA A 33 -3.18 4.70 2.10
N GLY A 34 -2.44 5.68 1.57
CA GLY A 34 -1.22 6.25 2.18
C GLY A 34 0.06 5.40 2.16
N GLY A 35 0.06 4.18 1.62
CA GLY A 35 1.28 3.37 1.43
C GLY A 35 2.11 3.80 0.21
N ILE A 36 3.42 3.51 0.21
CA ILE A 36 4.28 3.73 -0.97
C ILE A 36 3.77 2.82 -2.09
N PRO A 37 3.35 3.38 -3.24
CA PRO A 37 2.88 2.60 -4.37
C PRO A 37 4.02 1.75 -4.94
N THR A 38 3.67 0.60 -5.52
CA THR A 38 4.65 -0.18 -6.28
C THR A 38 5.13 0.61 -7.50
N GLU A 39 6.33 0.32 -7.98
CA GLU A 39 6.91 0.94 -9.17
C GLU A 39 5.99 0.77 -10.39
N ALA A 40 5.33 -0.39 -10.48
CA ALA A 40 4.34 -0.66 -11.52
C ALA A 40 3.13 0.29 -11.45
N LEU A 41 2.61 0.57 -10.26
CA LEU A 41 1.49 1.50 -10.09
C LEU A 41 1.91 2.94 -10.43
N LEU A 42 3.10 3.36 -9.99
CA LEU A 42 3.65 4.68 -10.34
C LEU A 42 3.83 4.84 -11.84
N ALA A 43 4.42 3.85 -12.50
CA ALA A 43 4.61 3.86 -13.95
C ALA A 43 3.26 3.95 -14.68
N GLN A 44 2.26 3.18 -14.25
CA GLN A 44 0.93 3.20 -14.87
C GLN A 44 0.21 4.55 -14.71
N VAL A 45 0.31 5.19 -13.53
CA VAL A 45 -0.27 6.52 -13.29
C VAL A 45 0.47 7.57 -14.12
N ALA A 46 1.80 7.49 -14.19
CA ALA A 46 2.62 8.40 -14.97
C ALA A 46 2.35 8.29 -16.48
N VAL A 47 2.38 7.08 -17.05
CA VAL A 47 2.09 6.82 -18.47
C VAL A 47 0.73 7.40 -18.82
N SER A 48 -0.28 7.16 -18.01
CA SER A 48 -1.60 7.65 -18.37
C SER A 48 -1.81 9.14 -18.16
N LYS A 49 -1.15 9.76 -17.18
CA LYS A 49 -1.20 11.22 -17.02
C LYS A 49 -0.50 11.92 -18.19
N TYR A 50 0.70 11.47 -18.54
CA TYR A 50 1.58 12.19 -19.45
C TYR A 50 1.48 11.73 -20.91
N ALA A 51 1.37 10.41 -21.15
CA ALA A 51 1.24 9.84 -22.50
C ALA A 51 -0.23 9.78 -22.94
N ASP A 52 -1.13 9.23 -22.13
CA ASP A 52 -2.55 9.07 -22.51
C ASP A 52 -3.39 10.34 -22.29
N ARG A 53 -2.80 11.39 -21.72
CA ARG A 53 -3.47 12.65 -21.35
C ARG A 53 -4.72 12.45 -20.51
N LEU A 54 -4.72 11.43 -19.64
CA LEU A 54 -5.79 11.21 -18.67
C LEU A 54 -5.51 12.04 -17.41
N PRO A 55 -6.30 13.08 -17.12
CA PRO A 55 -6.11 13.87 -15.92
C PRO A 55 -6.38 13.03 -14.66
N LEU A 56 -5.77 13.41 -13.53
CA LEU A 56 -5.79 12.60 -12.31
C LEU A 56 -7.20 12.37 -11.73
N TYR A 57 -8.11 13.32 -11.87
CA TYR A 57 -9.51 13.13 -11.45
C TYR A 57 -10.20 12.01 -12.27
N ARG A 58 -9.86 11.88 -13.55
CA ARG A 58 -10.40 10.83 -14.42
C ARG A 58 -9.80 9.47 -14.07
N ARG A 59 -8.53 9.46 -13.64
CA ARG A 59 -7.86 8.25 -13.14
C ARG A 59 -8.48 7.78 -11.82
N GLU A 60 -8.81 8.68 -10.91
CA GLU A 60 -9.55 8.42 -9.68
C GLU A 60 -10.91 7.76 -9.96
N GLU A 61 -11.70 8.31 -10.88
CA GLU A 61 -12.97 7.71 -11.31
C GLU A 61 -12.79 6.29 -11.90
N ILE A 62 -11.72 6.06 -12.66
CA ILE A 62 -11.42 4.73 -13.23
C ILE A 62 -11.13 3.73 -12.11
N TYR A 63 -10.38 4.11 -11.07
CA TYR A 63 -10.12 3.25 -9.92
C TYR A 63 -11.38 2.98 -9.09
N ALA A 64 -12.25 3.97 -8.92
CA ALA A 64 -13.51 3.83 -8.21
C ALA A 64 -14.43 2.75 -8.84
N ARG A 65 -14.36 2.55 -10.17
CA ARG A 65 -15.08 1.46 -10.86
C ARG A 65 -14.68 0.07 -10.37
N TYR A 66 -13.44 -0.08 -9.94
CA TYR A 66 -12.89 -1.32 -9.38
C TYR A 66 -12.97 -1.34 -7.85
N ARG A 67 -13.75 -0.43 -7.23
CA ARG A 67 -13.85 -0.27 -5.77
C ARG A 67 -12.50 0.03 -5.10
N VAL A 68 -11.57 0.66 -5.83
CA VAL A 68 -10.31 1.15 -5.30
C VAL A 68 -10.45 2.64 -5.06
N GLU A 69 -10.45 3.04 -3.79
CA GLU A 69 -10.48 4.44 -3.40
C GLU A 69 -9.07 5.02 -3.49
N LEU A 70 -8.80 5.79 -4.54
CA LEU A 70 -7.50 6.43 -4.74
C LEU A 70 -7.67 7.91 -5.07
N ASP A 71 -7.44 8.74 -4.06
CA ASP A 71 -7.66 10.18 -4.15
C ASP A 71 -6.67 10.86 -5.11
N ARG A 72 -7.19 11.83 -5.87
CA ARG A 72 -6.40 12.64 -6.81
C ARG A 72 -5.18 13.33 -6.19
N SER A 73 -5.27 13.78 -4.94
CA SER A 73 -4.19 14.50 -4.26
C SER A 73 -3.05 13.55 -3.89
N LEU A 74 -3.37 12.30 -3.53
CA LEU A 74 -2.38 11.26 -3.29
C LEU A 74 -1.60 10.92 -4.58
N MET A 75 -2.30 10.75 -5.70
CA MET A 75 -1.66 10.56 -7.00
C MET A 75 -0.83 11.79 -7.42
N ALA A 76 -1.31 13.00 -7.13
CA ALA A 76 -0.56 14.22 -7.42
C ALA A 76 0.73 14.30 -6.59
N GLN A 77 0.68 13.92 -5.32
CA GLN A 77 1.84 13.85 -4.43
C GLN A 77 2.89 12.87 -4.96
N TRP A 78 2.48 11.70 -5.45
CA TRP A 78 3.39 10.75 -6.08
C TRP A 78 4.04 11.31 -7.35
N MET A 79 3.29 12.00 -8.19
CA MET A 79 3.82 12.62 -9.42
C MET A 79 4.67 13.86 -9.17
N ALA A 80 4.52 14.49 -8.01
CA ALA A 80 5.39 15.57 -7.56
C ALA A 80 6.72 15.05 -6.97
N GLY A 81 6.94 13.73 -6.88
CA GLY A 81 8.19 13.12 -6.38
C GLY A 81 8.31 13.10 -4.85
N SER A 82 7.19 13.20 -4.13
CA SER A 82 7.02 13.16 -2.66
C SER A 82 8.28 13.39 -1.80
N ALA A 83 8.54 14.66 -1.45
CA ALA A 83 9.23 15.02 -0.22
C ALA A 83 8.23 15.06 0.95
N SER A 84 7.90 13.90 1.50
CA SER A 84 7.44 13.79 2.89
C SER A 84 7.61 12.35 3.34
N SER A 85 8.82 12.00 3.73
CA SER A 85 9.08 10.88 4.61
C SER A 85 8.36 11.14 5.94
N SER A 86 7.11 10.72 6.08
CA SER A 86 6.50 10.58 7.40
C SER A 86 6.72 9.15 7.86
N SER A 87 7.94 8.89 8.31
CA SER A 87 8.21 7.74 9.16
C SER A 87 7.55 7.99 10.52
N ARG A 88 6.46 7.27 10.80
CA ARG A 88 6.20 6.74 12.14
C ARG A 88 5.12 5.65 12.10
#